data_AF-A0A5N9DX46-F1
#
_entry.id   AF-A0A5N9DX46-F1
#
_cell.length_a   1.000
_cell.length_b   1.000
_cell.length_c   1.000
_cell.angle_alpha   90.00
_cell.angle_beta   90.00
_cell.angle_gamma   90.00
#
_symmetry.space_group_name_H-M   'P 1'
#
loop_
_entity.id
_entity.type
_entity.pdbx_description
1 polymer ?
#
loop_
_entity_poly.entity_id
_entity_poly.type
_entity_poly.pdbx_seq_one_letter_code
_entity_poly.pdbx_strand_id
1 'polypeptide(L)'
;MNLRLSILLVVVLLIFGGTFLVLRFTNSYEPKESRPWLYRIDEGDIVAVEMVYQGEEIAYFRSPASFDWYISGGSDGDPDIPVFQQRWGGTPLLLSGPKVTRPLSDTIENPGEFGLEPPETAVTVFDRYGNTIEFHLGLPTPDNNNQYARLVGDEALFTVPIEWAQVVNRLAFDPPVGRLYKINLRDVLLVQFFRGEETTRYVIEDGTGRWFLDGETPQLVDQGVWAEALPNLLSPRMDQIFAHNIDDPAKYGFDEPDTVVVIPRLGGLQAIEFHIGDLTPDGQFRYVDVIAGSLVSEDTNLYGVLASRIDPIIALATDPVLAE
;
A
#
# COMPACT_ATOMS: atom_id res chain seq x y z
N MET A 1 -58.44 -50.77 29.57
CA MET A 1 -57.94 -49.72 28.66
C MET A 1 -59.12 -49.12 27.92
N ASN A 2 -59.37 -47.81 28.00
CA ASN A 2 -60.52 -47.19 27.36
C ASN A 2 -60.28 -47.08 25.85
N LEU A 3 -61.02 -47.86 25.05
CA LEU A 3 -60.86 -47.93 23.59
C LEU A 3 -60.91 -46.54 22.93
N ARG A 4 -61.74 -45.63 23.47
CA ARG A 4 -61.84 -44.22 23.04
C ARG A 4 -60.57 -43.42 23.29
N LEU A 5 -59.87 -43.69 24.40
CA LEU A 5 -58.60 -43.04 24.73
C LEU A 5 -57.48 -43.54 23.82
N SER A 6 -57.46 -44.85 23.54
CA SER A 6 -56.47 -45.45 22.63
C SER A 6 -56.61 -44.95 21.19
N ILE A 7 -57.83 -44.79 20.68
CA ILE A 7 -58.06 -44.24 19.33
C ILE A 7 -57.60 -42.79 19.25
N LEU A 8 -57.90 -41.98 20.27
CA LEU A 8 -57.49 -40.57 20.31
C LEU A 8 -55.95 -40.43 20.33
N LEU A 9 -55.27 -41.30 21.08
CA LEU A 9 -53.80 -41.31 21.16
C LEU A 9 -53.15 -41.67 19.82
N VAL A 10 -53.71 -42.64 19.08
CA VAL A 10 -53.21 -43.01 17.75
C VAL A 10 -53.40 -41.88 16.73
N VAL A 11 -54.54 -41.19 16.76
CA VAL A 11 -54.79 -40.05 15.86
C VAL A 11 -53.83 -38.90 16.15
N VAL A 12 -53.60 -38.57 17.41
CA VAL A 12 -52.60 -37.55 17.81
C VAL A 12 -51.21 -37.97 17.32
N LEU A 13 -50.84 -39.23 17.48
CA LEU A 13 -49.52 -39.73 17.07
C LEU A 13 -49.34 -39.73 15.55
N LEU A 14 -50.41 -39.96 14.77
CA LEU A 14 -50.38 -39.82 13.32
C LEU A 14 -50.30 -38.37 12.87
N ILE A 15 -50.98 -37.44 13.55
CA ILE A 15 -50.91 -36.01 13.23
C ILE A 15 -49.51 -35.46 13.54
N PHE A 16 -49.00 -35.69 14.76
CA PHE A 16 -47.67 -35.25 15.17
C PHE A 16 -46.55 -35.98 14.44
N GLY A 17 -46.67 -37.30 14.28
CA GLY A 17 -45.70 -38.10 13.54
C GLY A 17 -45.67 -37.74 12.05
N GLY A 18 -46.84 -37.48 11.45
CA GLY A 18 -46.97 -37.05 10.06
C GLY A 18 -46.42 -35.65 9.82
N THR A 19 -46.75 -34.68 10.68
CA THR A 19 -46.18 -33.32 10.59
C THR A 19 -44.68 -33.32 10.84
N PHE A 20 -44.17 -34.11 11.79
CA PHE A 20 -42.74 -34.26 12.04
C PHE A 20 -42.01 -34.88 10.83
N LEU A 21 -42.59 -35.90 10.18
CA LEU A 21 -42.04 -36.51 8.98
C LEU A 21 -42.03 -35.54 7.79
N VAL A 22 -43.12 -34.79 7.57
CA VAL A 22 -43.19 -33.77 6.52
C VAL A 22 -42.14 -32.70 6.76
N LEU A 23 -42.05 -32.15 7.98
CA LEU A 23 -41.04 -31.14 8.32
C LEU A 23 -39.61 -31.67 8.18
N ARG A 24 -39.35 -32.95 8.52
CA ARG A 24 -38.03 -33.56 8.34
C ARG A 24 -37.64 -33.72 6.86
N PHE A 25 -38.61 -33.97 5.98
CA PHE A 25 -38.34 -34.11 4.55
C PHE A 25 -38.38 -32.77 3.79
N THR A 26 -39.17 -31.78 4.24
CA THR A 26 -39.22 -30.44 3.61
C THR A 26 -38.16 -29.47 4.14
N ASN A 27 -37.61 -29.67 5.35
CA ASN A 27 -36.44 -28.93 5.84
C ASN A 27 -35.12 -29.59 5.41
N SER A 28 -35.05 -30.04 4.17
CA SER A 28 -33.76 -30.30 3.50
C SER A 28 -33.19 -28.96 3.01
N TYR A 29 -33.11 -27.96 3.89
CA TYR A 29 -32.11 -26.91 3.73
C TYR A 29 -30.80 -27.59 4.13
N GLU A 30 -30.16 -28.30 3.20
CA GLU A 30 -28.71 -28.41 3.26
C GLU A 30 -28.23 -26.95 3.29
N PRO A 31 -27.57 -26.49 4.38
CA PRO A 31 -26.91 -25.21 4.33
C PRO A 31 -25.89 -25.35 3.23
N LYS A 32 -26.16 -24.72 2.07
CA LYS A 32 -25.20 -24.64 0.98
C LYS A 32 -23.89 -24.18 1.61
N GLU A 33 -22.87 -25.02 1.53
CA GLU A 33 -21.58 -24.81 2.20
C GLU A 33 -21.13 -23.38 1.91
N SER A 34 -21.29 -22.48 2.88
CA SER A 34 -20.94 -21.09 2.66
C SER A 34 -19.42 -21.04 2.73
N ARG A 35 -18.75 -21.06 1.58
CA ARG A 35 -17.32 -20.77 1.51
C ARG A 35 -17.14 -19.35 2.06
N PRO A 36 -16.54 -19.15 3.24
CA PRO A 36 -16.49 -17.83 3.86
C PRO A 36 -15.34 -16.97 3.29
N TRP A 37 -14.46 -17.60 2.51
CA TRP A 37 -13.28 -16.99 1.90
C TRP A 37 -13.22 -17.38 0.42
N LEU A 38 -12.69 -16.49 -0.41
CA LEU A 38 -12.46 -16.78 -1.83
C LEU A 38 -11.35 -17.84 -1.99
N TYR A 39 -10.29 -17.70 -1.20
CA TYR A 39 -9.19 -18.65 -1.04
C TYR A 39 -8.54 -18.45 0.34
N ARG A 40 -7.58 -19.30 0.69
CA ARG A 40 -6.74 -19.13 1.88
C ARG A 40 -5.30 -19.54 1.59
N ILE A 41 -4.38 -18.71 2.03
CA ILE A 41 -2.92 -18.91 2.01
C ILE A 41 -2.35 -18.30 3.29
N ASP A 42 -1.18 -18.75 3.75
CA ASP A 42 -0.47 -18.08 4.83
C ASP A 42 0.18 -16.78 4.33
N GLU A 43 0.00 -15.67 5.05
CA GLU A 43 0.55 -14.37 4.63
C GLU A 43 2.09 -14.40 4.52
N GLY A 44 2.77 -15.20 5.34
CA GLY A 44 4.21 -15.34 5.35
C GLY A 44 4.73 -16.22 4.22
N ASP A 45 3.84 -17.01 3.59
CA ASP A 45 4.15 -17.81 2.42
C ASP A 45 4.07 -17.01 1.11
N ILE A 46 3.40 -15.86 1.10
CA ILE A 46 3.28 -15.00 -0.09
C ILE A 46 4.63 -14.37 -0.41
N VAL A 47 5.13 -14.64 -1.63
CA VAL A 47 6.44 -14.15 -2.11
C VAL A 47 6.35 -13.26 -3.34
N ALA A 48 5.27 -13.34 -4.11
CA ALA A 48 5.03 -12.41 -5.20
C ALA A 48 3.52 -12.21 -5.44
N VAL A 49 3.19 -11.06 -6.01
CA VAL A 49 1.85 -10.68 -6.45
C VAL A 49 1.98 -10.01 -7.81
N GLU A 50 1.36 -10.58 -8.82
CA GLU A 50 1.25 -9.98 -10.15
C GLU A 50 -0.17 -9.51 -10.37
N MET A 51 -0.33 -8.37 -11.03
CA MET A 51 -1.62 -7.77 -11.28
C MET A 51 -1.68 -7.21 -12.70
N VAL A 52 -2.82 -7.41 -13.35
CA VAL A 52 -3.14 -6.78 -14.64
C VAL A 52 -4.39 -5.95 -14.42
N TYR A 53 -4.26 -4.62 -14.50
CA TYR A 53 -5.36 -3.68 -14.36
C TYR A 53 -5.58 -2.98 -15.69
N GLN A 54 -6.73 -3.21 -16.31
CA GLN A 54 -7.07 -2.61 -17.62
C GLN A 54 -5.99 -2.79 -18.70
N GLY A 55 -5.23 -3.89 -18.63
CA GLY A 55 -4.14 -4.21 -19.56
C GLY A 55 -2.75 -3.70 -19.14
N GLU A 56 -2.65 -2.90 -18.08
CA GLU A 56 -1.37 -2.48 -17.49
C GLU A 56 -0.92 -3.51 -16.44
N GLU A 57 0.33 -3.94 -16.52
CA GLU A 57 0.90 -4.95 -15.63
C GLU A 57 1.70 -4.30 -14.50
N ILE A 58 1.58 -4.85 -13.31
CA ILE A 58 2.50 -4.57 -12.19
C ILE A 58 2.81 -5.85 -11.44
N ALA A 59 4.04 -5.96 -10.97
CA ALA A 59 4.47 -7.09 -10.15
C ALA A 59 5.12 -6.58 -8.87
N TYR A 60 4.85 -7.31 -7.79
CA TYR A 60 5.48 -7.15 -6.49
C TYR A 60 6.17 -8.45 -6.14
N PHE A 61 7.37 -8.36 -5.57
CA PHE A 61 8.07 -9.55 -5.11
C PHE A 61 8.81 -9.27 -3.81
N ARG A 62 8.98 -10.33 -3.02
CA ARG A 62 9.75 -10.31 -1.79
C ARG A 62 11.15 -10.80 -2.09
N SER A 63 12.15 -9.95 -1.88
CA SER A 63 13.56 -10.30 -2.06
C SER A 63 13.92 -11.49 -1.15
N PRO A 64 14.47 -12.60 -1.69
CA PRO A 64 14.91 -13.71 -0.86
C PRO A 64 16.15 -13.37 -0.02
N ALA A 65 16.87 -12.31 -0.37
CA ALA A 65 18.09 -11.89 0.32
C ALA A 65 17.79 -10.99 1.53
N SER A 66 16.92 -9.98 1.37
CA SER A 66 16.61 -9.01 2.43
C SER A 66 15.24 -9.20 3.08
N PHE A 67 14.36 -9.99 2.46
CA PHE A 67 12.95 -10.13 2.82
C PHE A 67 12.11 -8.86 2.63
N ASP A 68 12.66 -7.80 2.03
CA ASP A 68 11.91 -6.61 1.64
C ASP A 68 11.07 -6.85 0.41
N TRP A 69 10.04 -6.03 0.29
CA TRP A 69 9.15 -6.02 -0.85
C TRP A 69 9.56 -4.95 -1.86
N TYR A 70 9.51 -5.33 -3.12
CA TYR A 70 9.83 -4.50 -4.25
C TYR A 70 8.69 -4.53 -5.27
N ILE A 71 8.58 -3.45 -6.02
CA ILE A 71 7.82 -3.33 -7.26
C ILE A 71 8.82 -3.63 -8.38
N SER A 72 8.48 -4.56 -9.25
CA SER A 72 9.29 -4.87 -10.44
C SER A 72 9.43 -3.63 -11.32
N GLY A 73 10.63 -3.38 -11.84
CA GLY A 73 10.91 -2.30 -12.81
C GLY A 73 10.12 -2.42 -14.13
N GLY A 74 9.43 -3.53 -14.36
CA GLY A 74 8.53 -3.75 -15.50
C GLY A 74 9.25 -4.19 -16.76
N SER A 75 10.35 -3.53 -17.15
CA SER A 75 11.14 -3.87 -18.34
C SER A 75 12.57 -4.30 -18.03
N ASP A 76 13.18 -5.10 -18.91
CA ASP A 76 14.56 -5.57 -18.77
C ASP A 76 15.52 -4.37 -18.67
N GLY A 77 16.00 -4.11 -17.45
CA GLY A 77 16.98 -3.05 -17.16
C GLY A 77 16.47 -1.92 -16.27
N ASP A 78 15.17 -1.81 -16.03
CA ASP A 78 14.64 -0.88 -15.03
C ASP A 78 14.90 -1.42 -13.62
N PRO A 79 15.43 -0.62 -12.68
CA PRO A 79 15.70 -1.08 -11.33
C PRO A 79 14.39 -1.35 -10.57
N ASP A 80 14.40 -2.40 -9.76
CA ASP A 80 13.30 -2.70 -8.84
C ASP A 80 13.17 -1.58 -7.79
N ILE A 81 11.92 -1.21 -7.50
CA ILE A 81 11.61 -0.07 -6.63
C ILE A 81 11.12 -0.61 -5.29
N PRO A 82 11.76 -0.29 -4.16
CA PRO A 82 11.26 -0.74 -2.86
C PRO A 82 9.85 -0.22 -2.58
N VAL A 83 9.02 -1.01 -1.91
CA VAL A 83 7.69 -0.56 -1.48
C VAL A 83 7.77 0.39 -0.29
N PHE A 84 6.76 1.23 -0.11
CA PHE A 84 6.58 2.02 1.09
C PHE A 84 5.90 1.20 2.16
N GLN A 85 6.70 0.76 3.13
CA GLN A 85 6.28 -0.18 4.18
C GLN A 85 5.01 0.26 4.93
N GLN A 86 4.80 1.57 5.17
CA GLN A 86 3.57 2.06 5.82
C GLN A 86 2.29 1.72 5.05
N ARG A 87 2.35 1.73 3.71
CA ARG A 87 1.21 1.38 2.85
C ARG A 87 1.16 -0.12 2.57
N TRP A 88 2.32 -0.80 2.58
CA TRP A 88 2.45 -2.19 2.18
C TRP A 88 2.29 -3.22 3.30
N GLY A 89 2.64 -2.88 4.55
CA GLY A 89 2.82 -3.88 5.63
C GLY A 89 1.60 -4.78 5.91
N GLY A 90 0.37 -4.33 5.61
CA GLY A 90 -0.85 -5.13 5.75
C GLY A 90 -1.31 -5.84 4.47
N THR A 91 -0.62 -5.65 3.34
CA THR A 91 -1.03 -6.19 2.03
C THR A 91 -0.97 -7.72 1.99
N PRO A 92 0.11 -8.40 2.44
CA PRO A 92 0.14 -9.86 2.47
C PRO A 92 -1.02 -10.46 3.29
N LEU A 93 -1.31 -9.90 4.46
CA LEU A 93 -2.47 -10.30 5.29
C LEU A 93 -3.79 -10.13 4.55
N LEU A 94 -3.95 -9.00 3.86
CA LEU A 94 -5.16 -8.66 3.12
C LEU A 94 -5.40 -9.63 1.96
N LEU A 95 -4.32 -10.10 1.32
CA LEU A 95 -4.37 -11.09 0.25
C LEU A 95 -4.45 -12.53 0.78
N SER A 96 -4.08 -12.79 2.04
CA SER A 96 -4.00 -14.16 2.56
C SER A 96 -5.35 -14.88 2.68
N GLY A 97 -6.45 -14.12 2.67
CA GLY A 97 -7.80 -14.66 2.65
C GLY A 97 -8.85 -13.57 2.47
N PRO A 98 -9.32 -13.29 1.24
CA PRO A 98 -10.44 -12.39 1.04
C PRO A 98 -11.75 -13.04 1.52
N LYS A 99 -12.50 -12.36 2.38
CA LYS A 99 -13.86 -12.80 2.74
C LYS A 99 -14.80 -12.57 1.57
N VAL A 100 -15.65 -13.56 1.30
CA VAL A 100 -16.74 -13.41 0.34
C VAL A 100 -18.04 -13.08 1.07
N THR A 101 -18.81 -12.14 0.55
CA THR A 101 -20.08 -11.72 1.16
C THR A 101 -21.19 -12.72 0.84
N ARG A 102 -21.26 -13.20 -0.41
CA ARG A 102 -22.25 -14.19 -0.85
C ARG A 102 -21.80 -14.89 -2.13
N PRO A 103 -21.91 -16.22 -2.23
CA PRO A 103 -21.92 -16.89 -3.54
C PRO A 103 -23.24 -16.53 -4.26
N LEU A 104 -23.15 -15.85 -5.40
CA LEU A 104 -24.32 -15.41 -6.17
C LEU A 104 -24.91 -16.55 -7.00
N SER A 105 -24.05 -17.43 -7.52
CA SER A 105 -24.41 -18.61 -8.29
C SER A 105 -23.24 -19.61 -8.24
N ASP A 106 -23.54 -20.91 -8.35
CA ASP A 106 -22.49 -21.94 -8.46
C ASP A 106 -21.89 -22.00 -9.86
N THR A 107 -22.60 -21.46 -10.84
CA THR A 107 -22.19 -21.38 -12.25
C THR A 107 -22.66 -20.07 -12.86
N ILE A 108 -21.87 -19.49 -13.76
CA ILE A 108 -22.23 -18.32 -14.55
C ILE A 108 -22.13 -18.63 -16.04
N GLU A 109 -23.16 -18.26 -16.81
CA GLU A 109 -23.19 -18.47 -18.26
C GLU A 109 -22.43 -17.38 -19.02
N ASN A 110 -22.46 -16.13 -18.54
CA ASN A 110 -21.85 -14.98 -19.20
C ASN A 110 -21.01 -14.13 -18.22
N PRO A 111 -19.72 -14.46 -18.01
CA PRO A 111 -18.83 -13.71 -17.13
C PRO A 111 -18.66 -12.23 -17.53
N GLY A 112 -18.77 -11.92 -18.83
CA GLY A 112 -18.66 -10.56 -19.36
C GLY A 112 -19.69 -9.58 -18.79
N GLU A 113 -20.89 -10.03 -18.44
CA GLU A 113 -21.94 -9.18 -17.80
C GLU A 113 -21.52 -8.64 -16.44
N PHE A 114 -20.58 -9.31 -15.79
CA PHE A 114 -20.02 -8.93 -14.49
C PHE A 114 -18.67 -8.22 -14.64
N GLY A 115 -18.23 -7.95 -15.87
CA GLY A 115 -16.89 -7.42 -16.18
C GLY A 115 -15.77 -8.36 -15.79
N LEU A 116 -15.98 -9.67 -15.87
CA LEU A 116 -14.96 -10.70 -15.61
C LEU A 116 -14.33 -11.24 -16.92
N GLU A 117 -14.77 -10.74 -18.08
CA GLU A 117 -14.23 -11.13 -19.39
C GLU A 117 -14.28 -9.93 -20.36
N PRO A 118 -13.18 -9.16 -20.49
CA PRO A 118 -11.98 -9.21 -19.65
C PRO A 118 -12.26 -8.70 -18.21
N PRO A 119 -11.47 -9.12 -17.21
CA PRO A 119 -11.58 -8.59 -15.85
C PRO A 119 -11.12 -7.14 -15.76
N GLU A 120 -11.65 -6.37 -14.80
CA GLU A 120 -11.11 -5.05 -14.46
C GLU A 120 -9.69 -5.19 -13.88
N THR A 121 -9.53 -6.16 -12.97
CA THR A 121 -8.24 -6.53 -12.38
C THR A 121 -8.09 -8.04 -12.36
N ALA A 122 -7.03 -8.57 -12.95
CA ALA A 122 -6.56 -9.93 -12.71
C ALA A 122 -5.43 -9.89 -11.68
N VAL A 123 -5.43 -10.80 -10.71
CA VAL A 123 -4.41 -10.87 -9.66
C VAL A 123 -3.93 -12.31 -9.53
N THR A 124 -2.62 -12.50 -9.57
CA THR A 124 -1.96 -13.78 -9.35
C THR A 124 -1.08 -13.67 -8.11
N VAL A 125 -1.36 -14.50 -7.11
CA VAL A 125 -0.58 -14.59 -5.86
C VAL A 125 0.30 -15.84 -5.92
N PHE A 126 1.59 -15.66 -5.66
CA PHE A 126 2.59 -16.73 -5.67
C PHE A 126 3.07 -17.01 -4.25
N ASP A 127 3.17 -18.31 -3.93
CA ASP A 127 3.71 -18.77 -2.66
C ASP A 127 5.15 -19.28 -2.77
N ARG A 128 5.83 -19.40 -1.62
CA ARG A 128 7.22 -19.88 -1.56
C ARG A 128 7.42 -21.34 -1.98
N TYR A 129 6.34 -22.12 -2.13
CA TYR A 129 6.36 -23.53 -2.52
C TYR A 129 6.11 -23.72 -4.02
N GLY A 130 5.88 -22.64 -4.77
CA GLY A 130 5.61 -22.65 -6.21
C GLY A 130 4.13 -22.83 -6.56
N ASN A 131 3.21 -22.72 -5.60
CA ASN A 131 1.77 -22.69 -5.90
C ASN A 131 1.35 -21.28 -6.32
N THR A 132 0.32 -21.23 -7.17
CA THR A 132 -0.28 -19.98 -7.65
C THR A 132 -1.78 -19.97 -7.39
N ILE A 133 -2.28 -18.80 -7.02
CA ILE A 133 -3.71 -18.52 -6.86
C ILE A 133 -4.03 -17.32 -7.72
N GLU A 134 -4.87 -17.51 -8.73
CA GLU A 134 -5.33 -16.43 -9.60
C GLU A 134 -6.82 -16.13 -9.34
N PHE A 135 -7.14 -14.85 -9.18
CA PHE A 135 -8.50 -14.38 -9.06
C PHE A 135 -8.73 -13.10 -9.87
N HIS A 136 -9.97 -12.92 -10.31
CA HIS A 136 -10.41 -11.81 -11.14
C HIS A 136 -11.41 -10.95 -10.40
N LEU A 137 -11.27 -9.64 -10.51
CA LEU A 137 -12.21 -8.63 -10.04
C LEU A 137 -12.88 -7.98 -11.25
N GLY A 138 -14.21 -7.99 -11.24
CA GLY A 138 -15.04 -7.41 -12.30
C GLY A 138 -15.63 -6.07 -11.89
N LEU A 139 -16.85 -5.77 -12.32
CA LEU A 139 -17.51 -4.50 -12.00
C LEU A 139 -17.95 -4.43 -10.53
N PRO A 140 -18.04 -3.21 -9.95
CA PRO A 140 -18.81 -2.98 -8.74
C PRO A 140 -20.27 -3.44 -8.90
N THR A 141 -20.88 -3.94 -7.84
CA THR A 141 -22.31 -4.26 -7.83
C THR A 141 -23.15 -2.98 -8.00
N PRO A 142 -24.40 -3.06 -8.49
CA PRO A 142 -25.23 -1.86 -8.73
C PRO A 142 -25.48 -0.99 -7.49
N ASP A 143 -25.43 -1.58 -6.30
CA ASP A 143 -25.54 -0.88 -5.01
C ASP A 143 -24.20 -0.35 -4.48
N ASN A 144 -23.10 -0.63 -5.20
CA ASN A 144 -21.72 -0.24 -4.91
C ASN A 144 -21.19 -0.72 -3.54
N ASN A 145 -21.81 -1.73 -2.94
CA ASN A 145 -21.36 -2.31 -1.66
C ASN A 145 -20.33 -3.42 -1.82
N ASN A 146 -20.25 -4.03 -3.01
CA ASN A 146 -19.34 -5.12 -3.29
C ASN A 146 -18.77 -4.97 -4.71
N GLN A 147 -17.78 -5.81 -5.02
CA GLN A 147 -17.28 -6.01 -6.38
C GLN A 147 -17.45 -7.49 -6.75
N TYR A 148 -17.83 -7.77 -8.01
CA TYR A 148 -17.89 -9.14 -8.51
C TYR A 148 -16.49 -9.74 -8.54
N ALA A 149 -16.37 -11.00 -8.12
CA ALA A 149 -15.10 -11.69 -8.05
C ALA A 149 -15.23 -13.14 -8.51
N ARG A 150 -14.15 -13.67 -9.08
CA ARG A 150 -14.06 -15.07 -9.50
C ARG A 150 -12.68 -15.63 -9.17
N LEU A 151 -12.63 -16.85 -8.66
CA LEU A 151 -11.39 -17.62 -8.56
C LEU A 151 -11.18 -18.38 -9.88
N VAL A 152 -9.98 -18.29 -10.47
CA VAL A 152 -9.68 -19.03 -11.70
C VAL A 152 -9.69 -20.53 -11.42
N GLY A 153 -10.35 -21.30 -12.29
CA GLY A 153 -10.63 -22.72 -12.06
C GLY A 153 -11.90 -23.01 -11.24
N ASP A 154 -12.60 -21.98 -10.75
CA ASP A 154 -13.92 -22.08 -10.15
C ASP A 154 -15.00 -21.53 -11.11
N GLU A 155 -16.16 -22.17 -11.13
CA GLU A 155 -17.33 -21.74 -11.91
C GLU A 155 -18.25 -20.80 -11.13
N ALA A 156 -18.07 -20.73 -9.81
CA ALA A 156 -18.88 -19.92 -8.93
C ALA A 156 -18.57 -18.41 -9.08
N LEU A 157 -19.63 -17.61 -8.99
CA LEU A 157 -19.53 -16.16 -8.91
C LEU A 157 -19.64 -15.72 -7.45
N PHE A 158 -18.65 -14.94 -7.03
CA PHE A 158 -18.59 -14.37 -5.69
C PHE A 158 -18.76 -12.86 -5.74
N THR A 159 -19.01 -12.30 -4.57
CA THR A 159 -18.80 -10.88 -4.31
C THR A 159 -17.86 -10.70 -3.14
N VAL A 160 -17.00 -9.68 -3.23
CA VAL A 160 -16.11 -9.24 -2.16
C VAL A 160 -16.50 -7.83 -1.72
N PRO A 161 -16.29 -7.45 -0.44
CA PRO A 161 -16.55 -6.09 0.01
C PRO A 161 -15.81 -5.04 -0.84
N ILE A 162 -16.48 -3.93 -1.16
CA ILE A 162 -15.94 -2.91 -2.07
C ILE A 162 -14.65 -2.29 -1.52
N GLU A 163 -14.53 -2.13 -0.21
CA GLU A 163 -13.38 -1.54 0.48
C GLU A 163 -12.14 -2.42 0.34
N TRP A 164 -12.32 -3.74 0.39
CA TRP A 164 -11.23 -4.68 0.14
C TRP A 164 -10.80 -4.62 -1.32
N ALA A 165 -11.77 -4.67 -2.25
CA ALA A 165 -11.49 -4.65 -3.68
C ALA A 165 -10.81 -3.33 -4.11
N GLN A 166 -11.21 -2.20 -3.55
CA GLN A 166 -10.55 -0.91 -3.76
C GLN A 166 -9.11 -0.87 -3.23
N VAL A 167 -8.79 -1.58 -2.14
CA VAL A 167 -7.40 -1.69 -1.70
C VAL A 167 -6.59 -2.51 -2.71
N VAL A 168 -7.12 -3.65 -3.17
CA VAL A 168 -6.47 -4.50 -4.17
C VAL A 168 -6.28 -3.75 -5.49
N ASN A 169 -7.33 -3.19 -6.08
CA ASN A 169 -7.25 -2.46 -7.35
C ASN A 169 -6.25 -1.29 -7.28
N ARG A 170 -6.19 -0.57 -6.15
CA ARG A 170 -5.24 0.53 -5.95
C ARG A 170 -3.79 0.10 -5.99
N LEU A 171 -3.46 -1.15 -5.64
CA LEU A 171 -2.08 -1.63 -5.82
C LEU A 171 -1.70 -1.52 -7.30
N ALA A 172 -2.59 -1.88 -8.22
CA ALA A 172 -2.29 -1.84 -9.63
C ALA A 172 -2.04 -0.43 -10.21
N PHE A 173 -2.87 0.57 -9.85
CA PHE A 173 -2.80 1.91 -10.47
C PHE A 173 -2.25 3.04 -9.57
N ASP A 174 -2.10 2.82 -8.26
CA ASP A 174 -1.45 3.72 -7.30
C ASP A 174 -0.52 2.91 -6.39
N PRO A 175 0.56 2.34 -6.96
CA PRO A 175 1.43 1.45 -6.22
C PRO A 175 2.08 2.18 -5.04
N PRO A 176 2.27 1.48 -3.91
CA PRO A 176 2.92 2.04 -2.74
C PRO A 176 4.43 2.14 -2.95
N VAL A 177 4.87 3.03 -3.82
CA VAL A 177 6.28 3.31 -4.09
C VAL A 177 6.99 3.87 -2.85
N GLY A 178 8.20 3.37 -2.57
CA GLY A 178 9.04 3.72 -1.43
C GLY A 178 9.19 5.22 -1.19
N ARG A 179 9.26 5.59 0.10
CA ARG A 179 9.47 6.96 0.57
C ARG A 179 10.46 6.93 1.72
N LEU A 180 11.35 7.91 1.78
CA LEU A 180 12.24 8.11 2.92
C LEU A 180 11.43 8.38 4.19
N TYR A 181 10.40 9.21 4.05
CA TYR A 181 9.41 9.51 5.06
C TYR A 181 8.17 10.11 4.39
N LYS A 182 7.11 10.31 5.17
CA LYS A 182 5.93 11.07 4.75
C LYS A 182 5.42 11.89 5.93
N ILE A 183 5.28 13.19 5.73
CA ILE A 183 4.74 14.13 6.73
C ILE A 183 3.68 15.05 6.11
N ASN A 184 2.82 15.63 6.96
CA ASN A 184 1.84 16.61 6.53
C ASN A 184 2.44 18.02 6.58
N LEU A 185 2.18 18.84 5.54
CA LEU A 185 2.60 20.25 5.51
C LEU A 185 2.11 21.01 6.75
N ARG A 186 0.91 20.68 7.26
CA ARG A 186 0.33 21.31 8.46
C ARG A 186 1.11 21.04 9.74
N ASP A 187 1.95 20.02 9.74
CA ASP A 187 2.79 19.69 10.89
C ASP A 187 4.15 20.37 10.79
N VAL A 188 4.50 21.00 9.66
CA VAL A 188 5.83 21.60 9.44
C VAL A 188 5.91 22.96 10.12
N LEU A 189 6.95 23.16 10.93
CA LEU A 189 7.25 24.45 11.55
C LEU A 189 8.20 25.29 10.69
N LEU A 190 9.26 24.65 10.18
CA LEU A 190 10.26 25.26 9.32
C LEU A 190 11.00 24.16 8.54
N VAL A 191 11.76 24.58 7.54
CA VAL A 191 12.70 23.71 6.82
C VAL A 191 14.09 24.35 6.93
N GLN A 192 15.07 23.58 7.38
CA GLN A 192 16.43 24.05 7.54
C GLN A 192 17.38 23.16 6.75
N PHE A 193 18.29 23.78 6.01
CA PHE A 193 19.37 23.16 5.28
C PHE A 193 20.70 23.58 5.91
N PHE A 194 21.61 22.62 6.07
CA PHE A 194 23.00 22.87 6.43
C PHE A 194 23.90 22.34 5.32
N ARG A 195 24.80 23.17 4.83
CA ARG A 195 25.77 22.82 3.78
C ARG A 195 27.12 23.46 4.09
N GLY A 196 28.08 22.65 4.54
CA GLY A 196 29.30 23.17 5.14
C GLY A 196 28.99 24.06 6.34
N GLU A 197 29.50 25.30 6.34
CA GLU A 197 29.21 26.29 7.38
C GLU A 197 27.93 27.11 7.10
N GLU A 198 27.34 26.97 5.91
CA GLU A 198 26.16 27.73 5.50
C GLU A 198 24.88 27.10 6.05
N THR A 199 23.95 27.94 6.47
CA THR A 199 22.64 27.54 6.96
C THR A 199 21.56 28.34 6.26
N THR A 200 20.62 27.63 5.62
CA THR A 200 19.49 28.22 4.92
C THR A 200 18.21 27.78 5.60
N ARG A 201 17.38 28.74 6.04
CA ARG A 201 16.18 28.45 6.83
C ARG A 201 14.94 29.06 6.17
N TYR A 202 13.94 28.21 5.93
CA TYR A 202 12.64 28.60 5.43
C TYR A 202 11.60 28.49 6.55
N VAL A 203 10.86 29.57 6.79
CA VAL A 203 9.85 29.64 7.84
C VAL A 203 8.48 29.90 7.23
N ILE A 204 7.44 29.32 7.81
CA ILE A 204 6.07 29.58 7.43
C ILE A 204 5.48 30.66 8.34
N GLU A 205 4.86 31.68 7.76
CA GLU A 205 4.15 32.72 8.49
C GLU A 205 2.80 32.20 9.00
N ASP A 206 2.61 32.27 10.31
CA ASP A 206 1.35 31.92 10.95
C ASP A 206 0.19 32.78 10.41
N GLY A 207 -0.92 32.11 10.10
CA GLY A 207 -2.15 32.74 9.63
C GLY A 207 -2.25 32.90 8.11
N THR A 208 -1.18 33.25 7.41
CA THR A 208 -1.19 33.34 5.94
C THR A 208 -0.73 32.04 5.27
N GLY A 209 0.10 31.26 5.96
CA GLY A 209 0.72 30.06 5.40
C GLY A 209 1.79 30.35 4.34
N ARG A 210 2.21 31.61 4.20
CA ARG A 210 3.25 32.01 3.24
C ARG A 210 4.63 31.66 3.77
N TRP A 211 5.49 31.22 2.86
CA TRP A 211 6.87 30.89 3.18
C TRP A 211 7.79 32.09 3.00
N PHE A 212 8.77 32.19 3.90
CA PHE A 212 9.82 33.20 3.88
C PHE A 212 11.17 32.54 4.04
N LEU A 213 12.17 33.08 3.34
CA LEU A 213 13.56 32.85 3.68
C LEU A 213 13.85 33.68 4.94
N ASP A 214 14.28 33.00 5.98
CA ASP A 214 14.61 33.61 7.25
C ASP A 214 15.99 34.28 7.21
N GLY A 215 16.13 35.35 7.98
CA GLY A 215 17.33 36.18 8.05
C GLY A 215 17.04 37.46 8.84
N GLU A 216 17.99 38.39 8.90
CA GLU A 216 17.79 39.68 9.58
C GLU A 216 16.58 40.45 9.04
N THR A 217 16.37 40.36 7.72
CA THR A 217 15.17 40.83 7.04
C THR A 217 14.57 39.67 6.27
N PRO A 218 13.50 39.03 6.79
CA PRO A 218 12.86 37.90 6.12
C PRO A 218 12.39 38.26 4.71
N GLN A 219 12.71 37.42 3.73
CA GLN A 219 12.40 37.64 2.32
C GLN A 219 11.28 36.69 1.89
N LEU A 220 10.28 37.22 1.18
CA LEU A 220 9.17 36.40 0.70
C LEU A 220 9.68 35.42 -0.35
N VAL A 221 9.34 34.14 -0.18
CA VAL A 221 9.62 33.09 -1.16
C VAL A 221 8.58 33.14 -2.27
N ASP A 222 8.96 32.76 -3.49
CA ASP A 222 8.02 32.47 -4.56
C ASP A 222 7.13 31.29 -4.14
N GLN A 223 5.87 31.58 -3.84
CA GLN A 223 4.94 30.60 -3.31
C GLN A 223 4.58 29.51 -4.33
N GLY A 224 4.64 29.82 -5.64
CA GLY A 224 4.36 28.87 -6.70
C GLY A 224 5.49 27.85 -6.81
N VAL A 225 6.72 28.34 -6.97
CA VAL A 225 7.92 27.48 -7.06
C VAL A 225 8.11 26.66 -5.78
N TRP A 226 7.87 27.27 -4.61
CA TRP A 226 7.94 26.55 -3.34
C TRP A 226 6.89 25.46 -3.21
N ALA A 227 5.64 25.72 -3.63
CA ALA A 227 4.59 24.73 -3.62
C ALA A 227 4.90 23.51 -4.50
N GLU A 228 5.63 23.70 -5.61
CA GLU A 228 6.11 22.61 -6.47
C GLU A 228 7.23 21.78 -5.83
N ALA A 229 8.08 22.39 -4.99
CA ALA A 229 9.16 21.71 -4.29
C ALA A 229 8.68 20.90 -3.07
N LEU A 230 7.64 21.38 -2.38
CA LEU A 230 7.14 20.78 -1.13
C LEU A 230 6.80 19.28 -1.22
N PRO A 231 6.12 18.75 -2.26
CA PRO A 231 5.82 17.32 -2.34
C PRO A 231 7.05 16.42 -2.27
N ASN A 232 8.14 16.82 -2.95
CA ASN A 232 9.40 16.08 -2.95
C ASN A 232 10.14 16.22 -1.63
N LEU A 233 9.98 17.34 -0.92
CA LEU A 233 10.58 17.56 0.39
C LEU A 233 9.82 16.84 1.52
N LEU A 234 8.49 16.81 1.49
CA LEU A 234 7.65 16.26 2.58
C LEU A 234 7.39 14.77 2.45
N SER A 235 7.61 14.22 1.26
CA SER A 235 7.48 12.81 0.96
C SER A 235 8.50 12.39 -0.12
N PRO A 236 9.81 12.52 0.12
CA PRO A 236 10.82 12.20 -0.88
C PRO A 236 10.71 10.73 -1.31
N ARG A 237 10.72 10.50 -2.62
CA ARG A 237 10.74 9.15 -3.17
C ARG A 237 12.11 8.52 -2.90
N MET A 238 12.08 7.31 -2.37
CA MET A 238 13.22 6.43 -2.29
C MET A 238 13.24 5.53 -3.52
N ASP A 239 14.41 5.32 -4.09
CA ASP A 239 14.58 4.51 -5.29
C ASP A 239 15.29 3.19 -5.04
N GLN A 240 16.22 3.14 -4.09
CA GLN A 240 16.95 1.93 -3.73
C GLN A 240 17.21 1.84 -2.23
N ILE A 241 17.41 0.62 -1.76
CA ILE A 241 18.00 0.30 -0.45
C ILE A 241 19.35 -0.35 -0.75
N PHE A 242 20.45 0.36 -0.47
CA PHE A 242 21.80 -0.16 -0.68
C PHE A 242 22.29 -1.03 0.48
N ALA A 243 21.85 -0.73 1.71
CA ALA A 243 22.18 -1.48 2.91
C ALA A 243 21.17 -1.22 4.04
N HIS A 244 21.06 -2.14 5.00
CA HIS A 244 20.24 -1.98 6.22
C HIS A 244 21.01 -1.42 7.41
N ASN A 245 22.27 -1.08 7.17
CA ASN A 245 23.19 -0.52 8.13
C ASN A 245 24.25 0.29 7.38
N ILE A 246 24.80 1.29 8.05
CA ILE A 246 25.90 2.10 7.52
C ILE A 246 27.13 1.84 8.40
N ASP A 247 27.95 0.88 7.98
CA ASP A 247 29.15 0.49 8.75
C ASP A 247 30.28 1.53 8.67
N ASP A 248 30.42 2.17 7.51
CA ASP A 248 31.43 3.20 7.23
C ASP A 248 30.75 4.42 6.56
N PRO A 249 30.26 5.38 7.36
CA PRO A 249 29.56 6.57 6.86
C PRO A 249 30.43 7.41 5.90
N ALA A 250 31.74 7.46 6.13
CA ALA A 250 32.69 8.21 5.32
C ALA A 250 32.68 7.78 3.85
N LYS A 251 32.50 6.47 3.59
CA LYS A 251 32.44 5.89 2.23
C LYS A 251 31.30 6.48 1.37
N TYR A 252 30.25 6.97 2.02
CA TYR A 252 29.05 7.48 1.36
C TYR A 252 28.94 9.02 1.47
N GLY A 253 29.99 9.68 2.00
CA GLY A 253 30.00 11.12 2.20
C GLY A 253 29.17 11.58 3.40
N PHE A 254 29.04 10.78 4.46
CA PHE A 254 28.28 11.17 5.66
C PHE A 254 29.11 11.69 6.84
N ASP A 255 30.45 11.59 6.79
CA ASP A 255 31.31 12.24 7.79
C ASP A 255 31.22 13.77 7.68
N GLU A 256 31.12 14.27 6.44
CA GLU A 256 30.81 15.65 6.09
C GLU A 256 29.73 15.63 4.99
N PRO A 257 28.44 15.49 5.36
CA PRO A 257 27.35 15.43 4.38
C PRO A 257 27.33 16.63 3.44
N ASP A 258 27.08 16.41 2.16
CA ASP A 258 26.90 17.48 1.17
C ASP A 258 25.75 18.40 1.59
N THR A 259 24.67 17.84 2.14
CA THR A 259 23.55 18.61 2.68
C THR A 259 22.85 17.85 3.80
N VAL A 260 22.63 18.51 4.93
CA VAL A 260 21.75 18.03 6.00
C VAL A 260 20.45 18.81 5.94
N VAL A 261 19.33 18.10 5.99
CA VAL A 261 17.99 18.71 6.00
C VAL A 261 17.29 18.36 7.29
N VAL A 262 16.81 19.39 8.00
CA VAL A 262 16.06 19.27 9.24
C VAL A 262 14.71 19.95 9.09
N ILE A 263 13.64 19.21 9.41
CA ILE A 263 12.25 19.69 9.37
C ILE A 263 11.64 19.53 10.76
N PRO A 264 11.74 20.55 11.62
CA PRO A 264 11.02 20.58 12.89
C PRO A 264 9.50 20.57 12.67
N ARG A 265 8.79 19.90 13.56
CA ARG A 265 7.34 19.71 13.47
C ARG A 265 6.58 20.23 14.68
N LEU A 266 5.34 20.63 14.46
CA LEU A 266 4.40 21.11 15.48
C LEU A 266 3.97 20.00 16.44
N GLY A 267 3.42 20.39 17.60
CA GLY A 267 2.76 19.47 18.52
C GLY A 267 3.69 18.47 19.22
N GLY A 268 5.00 18.72 19.23
CA GLY A 268 5.99 17.81 19.83
C GLY A 268 6.25 16.56 18.98
N LEU A 269 5.83 16.55 17.72
CA LEU A 269 6.21 15.51 16.76
C LEU A 269 7.74 15.54 16.55
N GLN A 270 8.34 14.35 16.42
CA GLN A 270 9.79 14.21 16.18
C GLN A 270 10.21 15.02 14.94
N ALA A 271 11.33 15.73 14.97
CA ALA A 271 11.83 16.38 13.75
C ALA A 271 12.16 15.32 12.68
N ILE A 272 12.03 15.69 11.41
CA ILE A 272 12.65 14.88 10.35
C ILE A 272 14.08 15.37 10.17
N GLU A 273 15.03 14.45 10.14
CA GLU A 273 16.42 14.72 9.81
C GLU A 273 16.91 13.66 8.83
N PHE A 274 17.45 14.12 7.71
CA PHE A 274 18.10 13.24 6.74
C PHE A 274 19.33 13.92 6.16
N HIS A 275 20.34 13.10 5.88
CA HIS A 275 21.64 13.52 5.38
C HIS A 275 21.75 13.07 3.93
N ILE A 276 22.21 13.97 3.07
CA ILE A 276 22.48 13.70 1.66
C ILE A 276 24.00 13.66 1.51
N GLY A 277 24.50 12.50 1.09
CA GLY A 277 25.91 12.25 0.89
C GLY A 277 26.32 12.38 -0.58
N ASP A 278 27.33 11.60 -0.94
CA ASP A 278 27.94 11.64 -2.26
C ASP A 278 27.02 11.13 -3.37
N LEU A 279 27.32 11.60 -4.59
CA LEU A 279 26.79 10.99 -5.80
C LEU A 279 27.42 9.60 -5.98
N THR A 280 26.58 8.61 -6.27
CA THR A 280 27.00 7.25 -6.62
C THR A 280 28.01 7.25 -7.78
N PRO A 281 28.92 6.26 -7.87
CA PRO A 281 29.96 6.24 -8.89
C PRO A 281 29.46 6.28 -10.35
N ASP A 282 28.24 5.81 -10.61
CA ASP A 282 27.58 5.85 -11.92
C ASP A 282 26.87 7.19 -12.21
N GLY A 283 26.80 8.07 -11.23
CA GLY A 283 26.19 9.39 -11.32
C GLY A 283 24.66 9.40 -11.20
N GLN A 284 24.01 8.26 -10.95
CA GLN A 284 22.55 8.17 -11.06
C GLN A 284 21.81 8.54 -9.78
N PHE A 285 22.35 8.14 -8.63
CA PHE A 285 21.73 8.34 -7.32
C PHE A 285 22.65 9.15 -6.40
N ARG A 286 22.07 9.77 -5.37
CA ARG A 286 22.81 10.14 -4.17
C ARG A 286 22.52 9.16 -3.05
N TYR A 287 23.53 8.96 -2.21
CA TYR A 287 23.34 8.29 -0.92
C TYR A 287 22.55 9.19 0.01
N VAL A 288 21.53 8.63 0.67
CA VAL A 288 20.71 9.33 1.65
C VAL A 288 20.54 8.47 2.89
N ASP A 289 20.76 9.07 4.05
CA ASP A 289 20.52 8.45 5.36
C ASP A 289 19.43 9.23 6.11
N VAL A 290 18.46 8.54 6.69
CA VAL A 290 17.37 9.15 7.46
C VAL A 290 17.64 8.94 8.94
N ILE A 291 18.26 9.94 9.57
CA ILE A 291 18.64 9.93 10.99
C ILE A 291 17.41 9.95 11.91
N ALA A 292 16.42 10.76 11.54
CA ALA A 292 15.15 10.84 12.25
C ALA A 292 14.01 10.89 11.23
N GLY A 293 13.21 9.81 11.19
CA GLY A 293 12.09 9.68 10.27
C GLY A 293 10.73 10.01 10.90
N SER A 294 9.68 10.00 10.07
CA SER A 294 8.30 10.05 10.59
C SER A 294 7.85 8.72 11.20
N LEU A 295 8.67 7.68 11.04
CA LEU A 295 8.54 6.37 11.66
C LEU A 295 9.68 6.17 12.64
N VAL A 296 9.37 5.49 13.75
CA VAL A 296 10.37 4.84 14.59
C VAL A 296 10.76 3.54 13.87
N SER A 297 11.69 3.62 12.92
CA SER A 297 12.45 2.45 12.48
C SER A 297 13.76 2.48 13.26
N GLU A 298 14.12 1.36 13.91
CA GLU A 298 15.38 1.24 14.63
C GLU A 298 16.58 1.09 13.67
N ASP A 299 16.34 0.79 12.39
CA ASP A 299 17.36 0.50 11.40
C ASP A 299 17.70 1.74 10.55
N THR A 300 18.96 2.17 10.59
CA THR A 300 19.50 3.18 9.65
C THR A 300 19.84 2.49 8.33
N ASN A 301 18.92 2.61 7.36
CA ASN A 301 19.16 2.09 6.02
C ASN A 301 19.93 3.12 5.18
N LEU A 302 20.86 2.63 4.37
CA LEU A 302 21.47 3.41 3.30
C LEU A 302 20.53 3.44 2.09
N TYR A 303 19.97 4.59 1.79
CA TYR A 303 19.06 4.74 0.66
C TYR A 303 19.76 5.33 -0.56
N GLY A 304 19.27 4.93 -1.74
CA GLY A 304 19.55 5.60 -3.01
C GLY A 304 18.35 6.43 -3.44
N VAL A 305 18.56 7.71 -3.73
CA VAL A 305 17.56 8.60 -4.34
C VAL A 305 18.13 9.13 -5.65
N LEU A 306 17.35 9.09 -6.73
CA LEU A 306 17.80 9.62 -8.02
C LEU A 306 18.30 11.06 -7.87
N ALA A 307 19.48 11.35 -8.45
CA ALA A 307 20.09 12.68 -8.43
C ALA A 307 19.12 13.74 -8.97
N SER A 308 18.42 13.43 -10.07
CA SER A 308 17.41 14.30 -10.67
C SER A 308 16.22 14.66 -9.77
N ARG A 309 16.00 13.92 -8.67
CA ARG A 309 14.93 14.20 -7.69
C ARG A 309 15.44 14.90 -6.44
N ILE A 310 16.64 14.57 -5.99
CA ILE A 310 17.20 15.13 -4.75
C ILE A 310 17.98 16.42 -5.00
N ASP A 311 18.61 16.59 -6.17
CA ASP A 311 19.36 17.80 -6.52
C ASP A 311 18.50 19.08 -6.46
N PRO A 312 17.24 19.10 -6.91
CA PRO A 312 16.35 20.24 -6.70
C PRO A 312 16.12 20.58 -5.22
N ILE A 313 16.16 19.60 -4.32
CA ILE A 313 16.06 19.83 -2.86
C ILE A 313 17.36 20.45 -2.34
N ILE A 314 18.51 19.97 -2.81
CA ILE A 314 19.82 20.53 -2.48
C ILE A 314 19.93 21.99 -2.96
N ALA A 315 19.40 22.29 -4.16
CA ALA A 315 19.41 23.64 -4.71
C ALA A 315 18.65 24.65 -3.84
N LEU A 316 17.64 24.22 -3.07
CA LEU A 316 16.97 25.10 -2.09
C LEU A 316 17.91 25.57 -0.99
N ALA A 317 19.01 24.87 -0.72
CA ALA A 317 20.01 25.31 0.25
C ALA A 317 20.86 26.48 -0.26
N THR A 318 21.18 26.52 -1.56
CA THR A 318 22.13 27.48 -2.15
C THR A 318 21.47 28.58 -2.98
N ASP A 319 20.32 28.29 -3.57
CA ASP A 319 19.62 29.16 -4.52
C ASP A 319 18.17 29.38 -4.05
N PRO A 320 17.94 30.23 -3.03
CA PRO A 320 16.60 30.47 -2.53
C PRO A 320 15.66 31.04 -3.59
N VAL A 321 14.48 30.45 -3.69
CA VAL A 321 13.44 30.82 -4.64
C VAL A 321 12.67 32.05 -4.14
N LEU A 322 13.24 33.24 -4.26
CA LEU A 322 12.62 34.48 -3.79
C LEU A 322 11.55 35.00 -4.76
N ALA A 323 10.51 35.63 -4.23
CA ALA A 323 9.53 36.35 -5.03
C ALA A 323 10.15 37.62 -5.64
N GLU A 324 9.75 37.95 -6.88
CA GLU A 324 10.12 39.21 -7.56
C GLU A 324 9.61 40.48 -6.84
#